data_AF-A0A438DQH7-F1
#
_entry.id   AF-A0A438DQH7-F1
#
_cell.length_a   1.000
_cell.length_b   1.000
_cell.length_c   1.000
_cell.angle_alpha   90.00
_cell.angle_beta   90.00
_cell.angle_gamma   90.00
#
_symmetry.space_group_name_H-M   'P 1'
#
loop_
_entity.id
_entity.type
_entity.pdbx_description
1 polymer ?
#
loop_
_entity_poly.entity_id
_entity_poly.type
_entity_poly.pdbx_seq_one_letter_code
_entity_poly.pdbx_strand_id
1 'polypeptide(L)'
;MSNIFKQTLNAGMEQLVATVTPRIRPVLDSVGTISYELSEAEYADNEVNDPWVQRLLHAVETNATWLQPVMTANNYDSFVHLIIDFIAKRLEVIMMQKSMTQRTVRDKFARLTQMATILNLEKVSEILDFWGENSGPMTWRLTPAEVRRVLGLRIDFKPEAIAALKL
;
A
#
# COMPACT_ATOMS: atom_id res chain seq x y z
N MET A 1 -25.12 20.44 -0.52
CA MET A 1 -24.31 20.13 -1.72
C MET A 1 -24.96 18.92 -2.39
N SER A 2 -25.45 19.05 -3.62
CA SER A 2 -26.34 18.06 -4.27
C SER A 2 -25.67 16.70 -4.44
N ASN A 3 -26.35 15.62 -4.02
CA ASN A 3 -25.87 14.23 -4.12
C ASN A 3 -25.48 13.83 -5.55
N ILE A 4 -26.08 14.48 -6.55
CA ILE A 4 -25.79 14.24 -7.97
C ILE A 4 -24.34 14.62 -8.29
N PHE A 5 -23.84 15.76 -7.81
CA PHE A 5 -22.45 16.16 -8.09
C PHE A 5 -21.43 15.21 -7.45
N LYS A 6 -21.73 14.69 -6.25
CA LYS A 6 -20.88 13.68 -5.60
C LYS A 6 -20.85 12.38 -6.39
N GLN A 7 -22.01 11.91 -6.88
CA GLN A 7 -22.08 10.71 -7.72
C GLN A 7 -21.33 10.90 -9.04
N THR A 8 -21.51 12.05 -9.70
CA THR A 8 -20.79 12.36 -10.95
C THR A 8 -19.28 12.43 -10.72
N LEU A 9 -18.84 13.03 -9.62
CA LEU A 9 -17.42 13.05 -9.24
C LEU A 9 -16.90 11.61 -9.08
N ASN A 10 -17.56 10.79 -8.26
CA ASN A 10 -17.13 9.41 -8.01
C ASN A 10 -17.04 8.60 -9.31
N ALA A 11 -18.05 8.70 -10.19
CA ALA A 11 -18.02 8.04 -11.49
C ALA A 11 -16.85 8.52 -12.38
N GLY A 12 -16.57 9.83 -12.39
CA GLY A 12 -15.42 10.38 -13.12
C GLY A 12 -14.08 9.89 -12.56
N MET A 13 -13.99 9.76 -11.24
CA MET A 13 -12.79 9.23 -10.56
C MET A 13 -12.57 7.75 -10.89
N GLU A 14 -13.63 6.93 -10.87
CA GLU A 14 -13.57 5.53 -11.29
C GLU A 14 -13.13 5.38 -12.75
N GLN A 15 -13.65 6.23 -13.65
CA GLN A 15 -13.22 6.26 -15.05
C GLN A 15 -11.75 6.65 -15.20
N LEU A 16 -11.28 7.66 -14.45
CA LEU A 16 -9.88 8.06 -14.46
C LEU A 16 -8.97 6.89 -14.02
N VAL A 17 -9.34 6.21 -12.93
CA VAL A 17 -8.61 5.04 -12.42
C VAL A 17 -8.62 3.89 -13.44
N ALA A 18 -9.72 3.68 -14.17
CA ALA A 18 -9.79 2.69 -15.24
C ALA A 18 -8.79 2.95 -16.39
N THR A 19 -8.28 4.18 -16.55
CA THR A 19 -7.21 4.49 -17.51
C THR A 19 -5.80 4.16 -16.98
N VAL A 20 -5.63 4.12 -15.65
CA VAL A 20 -4.35 3.91 -14.98
C VAL A 20 -4.11 2.45 -14.62
N THR A 21 -5.15 1.76 -14.15
CA THR A 21 -5.06 0.37 -13.69
C THR A 21 -4.51 -0.62 -14.72
N PRO A 22 -4.75 -0.49 -16.05
CA PRO A 22 -4.14 -1.37 -17.05
C PRO A 22 -2.62 -1.26 -17.12
N ARG A 23 -2.03 -0.13 -16.71
CA ARG A 23 -0.58 0.10 -16.70
C ARG A 23 0.10 -0.49 -15.45
N ILE A 24 -0.63 -0.57 -14.35
CA ILE A 24 -0.17 -1.16 -13.08
C ILE A 24 -0.31 -2.68 -13.11
N ARG A 25 -1.35 -3.19 -13.80
CA ARG A 25 -1.71 -4.61 -13.84
C ARG A 25 -0.56 -5.58 -14.20
N PRO A 26 0.31 -5.32 -15.19
CA PRO A 26 1.40 -6.23 -15.53
C PRO A 26 2.37 -6.49 -14.37
N VAL A 27 2.64 -5.45 -13.56
CA VAL A 27 3.50 -5.57 -12.37
C VAL A 27 2.82 -6.42 -11.32
N LEU A 28 1.50 -6.23 -11.10
CA LEU A 28 0.73 -7.06 -10.17
C LEU A 28 0.71 -8.53 -10.61
N ASP A 29 0.47 -8.80 -11.88
CA ASP A 29 0.39 -10.16 -12.41
C ASP A 29 1.74 -10.90 -12.30
N SER A 30 2.87 -10.17 -12.34
CA SER A 30 4.21 -10.75 -12.13
C SER A 30 4.44 -11.33 -10.74
N VAL A 31 3.69 -10.91 -9.71
CA VAL A 31 3.79 -11.53 -8.36
C VAL A 31 3.34 -13.00 -8.38
N GLY A 32 2.48 -13.34 -9.35
CA GLY A 32 2.00 -14.69 -9.60
C GLY A 32 3.08 -15.61 -10.16
N THR A 33 4.17 -15.11 -10.73
CA THR A 33 5.21 -15.94 -11.36
C THR A 33 6.46 -16.13 -10.50
N ILE A 34 6.56 -15.42 -9.37
CA ILE A 34 7.69 -15.56 -8.42
C ILE A 34 7.64 -16.96 -7.78
N SER A 35 8.76 -17.69 -7.88
CA SER A 35 8.97 -19.03 -7.30
C SER A 35 9.03 -18.97 -5.77
N TYR A 36 8.49 -19.99 -5.11
CA TYR A 36 8.44 -20.09 -3.64
C TYR A 36 9.57 -20.93 -3.04
N GLU A 37 10.45 -21.47 -3.87
CA GLU A 37 11.66 -22.15 -3.44
C GLU A 37 12.81 -21.14 -3.41
N LEU A 38 12.71 -20.15 -2.51
CA LEU A 38 13.82 -19.25 -2.23
C LEU A 38 14.69 -19.90 -1.15
N SER A 39 16.00 -19.94 -1.39
CA SER A 39 16.99 -20.26 -0.36
C SER A 39 16.95 -19.22 0.77
N GLU A 40 17.46 -19.56 1.97
CA GLU A 40 17.55 -18.60 3.09
C GLU A 40 18.32 -17.32 2.71
N ALA A 41 19.35 -17.43 1.86
CA ALA A 41 20.10 -16.29 1.38
C ALA A 41 19.27 -15.36 0.49
N GLU A 42 18.47 -15.92 -0.42
CA GLU A 42 17.55 -15.15 -1.27
C GLU A 42 16.38 -14.55 -0.48
N TYR A 43 15.97 -15.21 0.61
CA TYR A 43 14.98 -14.68 1.52
C TYR A 43 15.51 -13.45 2.27
N ALA A 44 16.71 -13.55 2.84
CA ALA A 44 17.38 -12.45 3.54
C ALA A 44 17.65 -11.24 2.63
N ASP A 45 18.02 -11.47 1.36
CA ASP A 45 18.21 -10.39 0.39
C ASP A 45 16.88 -9.72 0.00
N ASN A 46 15.81 -10.50 -0.20
CA ASN A 46 14.48 -9.97 -0.50
C ASN A 46 13.86 -9.20 0.68
N GLU A 47 14.19 -9.52 1.93
CA GLU A 47 13.74 -8.73 3.09
C GLU A 47 14.26 -7.29 3.06
N VAL A 48 15.44 -7.07 2.46
CA VAL A 48 16.05 -5.74 2.33
C VAL A 48 15.71 -5.08 0.99
N ASN A 49 15.62 -5.87 -0.08
CA ASN A 49 15.58 -5.39 -1.46
C ASN A 49 14.45 -6.01 -2.29
N ASP A 50 13.21 -6.11 -1.79
CA ASP A 50 12.12 -6.73 -2.54
C ASP A 50 11.94 -6.08 -3.94
N PRO A 51 12.35 -6.77 -5.02
CA PRO A 51 12.41 -6.19 -6.34
C PRO A 51 11.02 -6.06 -6.96
N TRP A 52 10.03 -6.78 -6.45
CA TRP A 52 8.65 -6.67 -6.91
C TRP A 52 7.96 -5.46 -6.28
N VAL A 53 8.11 -5.26 -4.97
CA VAL A 53 7.54 -4.09 -4.27
C VAL A 53 8.08 -2.79 -4.86
N GLN A 54 9.39 -2.70 -5.12
CA GLN A 54 9.99 -1.52 -5.75
C GLN A 54 9.41 -1.24 -7.13
N ARG A 55 9.21 -2.27 -7.94
CA ARG A 55 8.56 -2.14 -9.26
C ARG A 55 7.11 -1.68 -9.15
N LEU A 56 6.37 -2.16 -8.15
CA LEU A 56 5.00 -1.76 -7.90
C LEU A 56 4.92 -0.28 -7.50
N LEU A 57 5.75 0.15 -6.55
CA LEU A 57 5.83 1.55 -6.12
C LEU A 57 6.15 2.47 -7.30
N HIS A 58 7.19 2.13 -8.07
CA HIS A 58 7.57 2.91 -9.24
C HIS A 58 6.45 3.00 -10.30
N ALA A 59 5.72 1.90 -10.52
CA ALA A 59 4.58 1.89 -11.44
C ALA A 59 3.43 2.79 -10.95
N VAL A 60 3.13 2.79 -9.65
CA VAL A 60 2.12 3.68 -9.07
C VAL A 60 2.56 5.14 -9.19
N GLU A 61 3.79 5.46 -8.79
CA GLU A 61 4.35 6.81 -8.86
C GLU A 61 4.29 7.37 -10.28
N THR A 62 4.80 6.63 -11.26
CA THR A 62 4.84 7.03 -12.68
C THR A 62 3.44 7.31 -13.24
N ASN A 63 2.42 6.60 -12.76
CA ASN A 63 1.06 6.72 -13.29
C ASN A 63 0.15 7.65 -12.48
N ALA A 64 0.50 8.00 -11.24
CA ALA A 64 -0.33 8.81 -10.36
C ALA A 64 0.23 10.21 -10.08
N THR A 65 1.54 10.36 -9.87
CA THR A 65 2.13 11.61 -9.34
C THR A 65 1.92 12.83 -10.25
N TRP A 66 1.89 12.63 -11.56
CA TRP A 66 1.65 13.71 -12.52
C TRP A 66 0.24 14.35 -12.41
N LEU A 67 -0.72 13.65 -11.78
CA LEU A 67 -2.06 14.17 -11.51
C LEU A 67 -2.13 15.04 -10.25
N GLN A 68 -1.16 14.92 -9.35
CA GLN A 68 -1.11 15.67 -8.09
C GLN A 68 -1.21 17.20 -8.29
N PRO A 69 -0.46 17.85 -9.21
CA PRO A 69 -0.55 19.31 -9.37
C PRO A 69 -1.85 19.81 -10.02
N VAL A 70 -2.66 18.93 -10.63
CA VAL A 70 -3.89 19.29 -11.35
C VAL A 70 -5.17 18.92 -10.59
N MET A 71 -5.04 18.36 -9.39
CA MET A 71 -6.15 17.94 -8.53
C MET A 71 -6.14 18.68 -7.20
N THR A 72 -7.31 18.79 -6.57
CA THR A 72 -7.37 19.17 -5.15
C THR A 72 -6.84 18.03 -4.28
N ALA A 73 -6.37 18.34 -3.07
CA ALA A 73 -5.87 17.32 -2.14
C ALA A 73 -6.88 16.19 -1.89
N ASN A 74 -8.15 16.53 -1.64
CA ASN A 74 -9.21 15.53 -1.40
C ASN A 74 -9.49 14.64 -2.63
N ASN A 75 -9.44 15.23 -3.84
CA ASN A 75 -9.66 14.45 -5.06
C ASN A 75 -8.47 13.54 -5.34
N TYR A 76 -7.23 14.04 -5.14
CA TYR A 76 -6.04 13.22 -5.31
C TYR A 76 -5.99 12.06 -4.30
N ASP A 77 -6.38 12.30 -3.04
CA ASP A 77 -6.49 11.25 -2.03
C ASP A 77 -7.52 10.18 -2.40
N SER A 78 -8.70 10.61 -2.89
CA SER A 78 -9.74 9.70 -3.39
C SER A 78 -9.27 8.89 -4.61
N PHE A 79 -8.52 9.52 -5.51
CA PHE A 79 -7.91 8.87 -6.67
C PHE A 79 -6.93 7.77 -6.27
N VAL A 80 -6.02 8.09 -5.35
CA VAL A 80 -5.01 7.16 -4.85
C VAL A 80 -5.68 6.00 -4.10
N HIS A 81 -6.72 6.27 -3.31
CA HIS A 81 -7.52 5.22 -2.66
C HIS A 81 -8.11 4.22 -3.66
N LEU A 82 -8.68 4.70 -4.77
CA LEU A 82 -9.23 3.81 -5.80
C LEU A 82 -8.14 2.97 -6.50
N ILE A 83 -6.92 3.51 -6.67
CA ILE A 83 -5.77 2.74 -7.17
C ILE A 83 -5.37 1.65 -6.17
N ILE A 84 -5.31 2.00 -4.88
CA ILE A 84 -4.99 1.04 -3.80
C ILE A 84 -6.02 -0.08 -3.75
N ASP A 85 -7.32 0.26 -3.82
CA ASP A 85 -8.41 -0.72 -3.86
C ASP A 85 -8.28 -1.67 -5.04
N PHE A 86 -7.93 -1.16 -6.22
CA PHE A 86 -7.67 -1.99 -7.39
C PHE A 86 -6.49 -2.95 -7.16
N ILE A 87 -5.37 -2.43 -6.64
CA ILE A 87 -4.16 -3.23 -6.34
C ILE A 87 -4.52 -4.34 -5.35
N ALA A 88 -5.18 -4.01 -4.24
CA ALA A 88 -5.58 -4.95 -3.20
C ALA A 88 -6.47 -6.06 -3.77
N LYS A 89 -7.55 -5.69 -4.48
CA LYS A 89 -8.47 -6.66 -5.11
C LYS A 89 -7.76 -7.55 -6.13
N ARG A 90 -6.85 -6.99 -6.94
CA ARG A 90 -6.14 -7.79 -7.94
C ARG A 90 -5.17 -8.78 -7.30
N LEU A 91 -4.45 -8.35 -6.26
CA LEU A 91 -3.57 -9.24 -5.49
C LEU A 91 -4.37 -10.33 -4.80
N GLU A 92 -5.53 -10.01 -4.21
CA GLU A 92 -6.42 -11.00 -3.61
C GLU A 92 -6.78 -12.10 -4.62
N VAL A 93 -7.23 -11.74 -5.82
CA VAL A 93 -7.55 -12.70 -6.89
C VAL A 93 -6.35 -13.55 -7.30
N ILE A 94 -5.18 -12.95 -7.52
CA ILE A 94 -3.96 -13.69 -7.90
C ILE A 94 -3.58 -14.71 -6.83
N MET A 95 -3.74 -14.34 -5.56
CA MET A 95 -3.38 -15.19 -4.43
C MET A 95 -4.39 -16.30 -4.19
N MET A 96 -5.69 -16.06 -4.45
CA MET A 96 -6.73 -17.10 -4.43
C MET A 96 -6.58 -18.12 -5.58
N GLN A 97 -6.02 -17.70 -6.72
CA GLN A 97 -5.81 -18.58 -7.87
C GLN A 97 -4.60 -19.49 -7.72
N LYS A 98 -3.59 -19.11 -6.92
CA LYS A 98 -2.53 -20.03 -6.53
C LYS A 98 -3.08 -20.98 -5.45
N SER A 99 -2.86 -22.28 -5.60
CA SER A 99 -3.10 -23.28 -4.54
C SER A 99 -2.08 -23.11 -3.42
N MET A 100 -2.20 -21.99 -2.71
CA MET A 100 -1.33 -21.58 -1.63
C MET A 100 -2.01 -21.97 -0.33
N THR A 101 -1.30 -22.72 0.51
CA THR A 101 -1.78 -23.03 1.86
C THR A 101 -2.00 -21.71 2.63
N GLN A 102 -3.05 -21.64 3.44
CA GLN A 102 -3.53 -20.44 4.15
C GLN A 102 -2.41 -19.59 4.83
N ARG A 103 -1.33 -20.24 5.30
CA ARG A 103 -0.14 -19.59 5.90
C ARG A 103 0.60 -18.67 4.92
N THR A 104 0.83 -19.13 3.70
CA THR A 104 1.66 -18.44 2.70
C THR A 104 0.99 -17.17 2.11
N VAL A 105 -0.35 -17.13 2.09
CA VAL A 105 -1.11 -15.93 1.72
C VAL A 105 -1.03 -14.87 2.82
N ARG A 106 -1.18 -15.27 4.10
CA ARG A 106 -1.10 -14.37 5.25
C ARG A 106 0.23 -13.62 5.33
N ASP A 107 1.34 -14.32 5.07
CA ASP A 107 2.67 -13.72 5.09
C ASP A 107 2.87 -12.69 3.97
N LYS A 108 2.33 -12.94 2.78
CA LYS A 108 2.43 -12.00 1.64
C LYS A 108 1.61 -10.72 1.82
N PHE A 109 0.47 -10.81 2.50
CA PHE A 109 -0.36 -9.63 2.79
C PHE A 109 0.01 -8.93 4.09
N ALA A 110 0.86 -9.50 4.94
CA ALA A 110 1.19 -8.93 6.25
C ALA A 110 1.70 -7.48 6.15
N ARG A 111 2.59 -7.20 5.19
CA ARG A 111 3.12 -5.84 4.96
C ARG A 111 2.05 -4.88 4.45
N LEU A 112 1.19 -5.31 3.52
CA LEU A 112 0.07 -4.50 3.01
C LEU A 112 -0.96 -4.20 4.11
N THR A 113 -1.31 -5.19 4.92
CA THR A 113 -2.21 -5.01 6.06
C THR A 113 -1.60 -4.06 7.08
N GLN A 114 -0.31 -4.16 7.38
CA GLN A 114 0.42 -3.24 8.25
C GLN A 114 0.42 -1.81 7.69
N MET A 115 0.64 -1.64 6.39
CA MET A 115 0.55 -0.34 5.73
C MET A 115 -0.87 0.24 5.83
N ALA A 116 -1.90 -0.57 5.57
CA ALA A 116 -3.29 -0.16 5.71
C ALA A 116 -3.64 0.24 7.14
N THR A 117 -3.13 -0.47 8.16
CA THR A 117 -3.26 -0.09 9.57
C THR A 117 -2.63 1.29 9.84
N ILE A 118 -1.41 1.55 9.35
CA ILE A 118 -0.74 2.84 9.53
C ILE A 118 -1.51 3.97 8.85
N LEU A 119 -2.00 3.74 7.62
CA LEU A 119 -2.74 4.74 6.86
C LEU A 119 -4.12 5.06 7.46
N ASN A 120 -4.68 4.16 8.28
CA ASN A 120 -5.95 4.36 8.98
C ASN A 120 -5.82 4.99 10.37
N LEU A 121 -4.62 5.32 10.84
CA LEU A 121 -4.45 6.00 12.12
C LEU A 121 -5.08 7.40 12.08
N GLU A 122 -5.66 7.82 13.19
CA GLU A 122 -6.17 9.20 13.35
C GLU A 122 -5.03 10.15 13.74
N LYS A 123 -3.99 9.63 14.42
CA LYS A 123 -2.83 10.41 14.88
C LYS A 123 -1.53 9.63 14.72
N VAL A 124 -0.45 10.37 14.45
CA VAL A 124 0.92 9.82 14.33
C VAL A 124 1.34 9.00 15.56
N SER A 125 0.93 9.38 16.77
CA SER A 125 1.32 8.69 18.00
C SER A 125 0.64 7.33 18.21
N GLU A 126 -0.50 7.07 17.58
CA GLU A 126 -1.25 5.82 17.74
C GLU A 126 -0.46 4.60 17.26
N ILE A 127 0.53 4.81 16.39
CA ILE A 127 1.45 3.74 15.98
C ILE A 127 2.15 3.09 17.18
N LEU A 128 2.38 3.85 18.26
CA LEU A 128 3.04 3.35 19.48
C LEU A 128 2.17 2.37 20.26
N ASP A 129 0.85 2.39 20.06
CA ASP A 129 -0.08 1.43 20.66
C ASP A 129 0.00 0.06 19.97
N PHE A 130 0.59 0.02 18.78
CA PHE A 130 0.76 -1.19 17.99
C PHE A 130 2.23 -1.59 17.83
N TRP A 131 3.21 -0.82 18.32
CA TRP A 131 4.62 -1.00 18.00
C TRP A 131 5.47 -1.45 19.21
N GLY A 132 6.57 -2.16 18.94
CA GLY A 132 7.48 -2.64 19.97
C GLY A 132 6.80 -3.62 20.94
N GLU A 133 6.96 -3.38 22.25
CA GLU A 133 6.34 -4.20 23.31
C GLU A 133 4.80 -4.16 23.27
N ASN A 134 4.22 -3.14 22.65
CA ASN A 134 2.77 -2.97 22.54
C ASN A 134 2.17 -3.69 21.31
N SER A 135 2.96 -4.37 20.49
CA SER A 135 2.46 -4.97 19.24
C SER A 135 1.48 -6.14 19.45
N GLY A 136 1.39 -6.67 20.67
CA GLY A 136 0.53 -7.80 20.99
C GLY A 136 0.82 -8.99 20.06
N PRO A 137 -0.19 -9.63 19.45
CA PRO A 137 0.01 -10.76 18.55
C PRO A 137 0.54 -10.36 17.16
N MET A 138 0.62 -9.06 16.85
CA MET A 138 1.09 -8.58 15.55
C MET A 138 2.61 -8.67 15.47
N THR A 139 3.12 -9.40 14.48
CA THR A 139 4.55 -9.40 14.13
C THR A 139 4.80 -8.39 13.03
N TRP A 140 5.44 -7.27 13.35
CA TRP A 140 5.78 -6.26 12.35
C TRP A 140 6.80 -6.78 11.34
N ARG A 141 6.50 -6.53 10.07
CA ARG A 141 7.35 -6.84 8.92
C ARG A 141 7.91 -5.58 8.27
N LEU A 142 7.36 -4.41 8.61
CA LEU A 142 7.89 -3.10 8.22
C LEU A 142 9.02 -2.70 9.18
N THR A 143 10.09 -2.12 8.64
CA THR A 143 11.16 -1.51 9.46
C THR A 143 10.71 -0.14 10.02
N PRO A 144 11.37 0.39 11.06
CA PRO A 144 11.10 1.75 11.54
C PRO A 144 11.14 2.83 10.45
N ALA A 145 12.05 2.70 9.48
CA ALA A 145 12.16 3.62 8.36
C ALA A 145 10.98 3.51 7.40
N GLU A 146 10.50 2.30 7.14
CA GLU A 146 9.33 2.05 6.32
C GLU A 146 8.05 2.56 6.98
N VAL A 147 7.89 2.36 8.29
CA VAL A 147 6.75 2.93 9.04
C VAL A 147 6.72 4.45 8.91
N ARG A 148 7.87 5.12 9.06
CA ARG A 148 7.96 6.57 8.88
C ARG A 148 7.63 7.00 7.45
N ARG A 149 8.06 6.24 6.44
CA ARG A 149 7.70 6.49 5.03
C ARG A 149 6.20 6.35 4.81
N VAL A 150 5.56 5.32 5.34
CA VAL A 150 4.12 5.09 5.20
C VAL A 150 3.31 6.15 5.93
N LEU A 151 3.71 6.55 7.15
CA LEU A 151 3.13 7.69 7.86
C LEU A 151 3.26 8.99 7.04
N GLY A 152 4.37 9.17 6.33
CA GLY A 152 4.61 10.32 5.47
C GLY A 152 3.74 10.37 4.21
N LEU A 153 3.03 9.29 3.86
CA LEU A 153 2.02 9.30 2.79
C LEU A 153 0.75 10.08 3.22
N ARG A 154 0.50 10.23 4.53
CA ARG A 154 -0.61 11.01 5.08
C ARG A 154 -0.21 12.48 5.20
N ILE A 155 -0.72 13.33 4.31
CA ILE A 155 -0.37 14.76 4.21
C ILE A 155 -0.73 15.59 5.45
N ASP A 156 -1.68 15.10 6.26
CA ASP A 156 -2.11 15.71 7.52
C ASP A 156 -1.16 15.39 8.69
N PHE A 157 -0.28 14.40 8.53
CA PHE A 157 0.73 14.04 9.51
C PHE A 157 1.99 14.88 9.32
N LYS A 158 2.30 15.68 10.34
CA LYS A 158 3.46 16.59 10.32
C LYS A 158 4.78 15.81 10.29
N PRO A 159 5.73 16.13 9.37
CA PRO A 159 7.02 15.46 9.29
C PRO A 159 7.81 15.47 10.60
N GLU A 160 7.71 16.54 11.39
CA GLU A 160 8.40 16.66 12.68
C GLU A 160 7.83 15.67 13.72
N ALA A 161 6.51 15.46 13.70
CA ALA A 161 5.85 14.50 14.58
C ALA A 161 6.25 13.06 14.21
N ILE A 162 6.36 12.76 12.91
CA ILE A 162 6.83 11.46 12.42
C ILE A 162 8.29 11.23 12.81
N ALA A 163 9.15 12.25 12.69
CA ALA A 163 10.56 12.17 13.07
C ALA A 163 10.76 11.96 14.59
N ALA A 164 9.88 12.56 15.41
CA ALA A 164 9.93 12.45 16.86
C ALA A 164 9.53 11.08 17.43
N LEU A 165 8.93 10.19 16.62
CA LEU A 165 8.56 8.85 17.06
C LEU A 165 9.77 8.03 17.51
N LYS A 166 9.60 7.25 18.57
CA LYS A 166 10.57 6.25 19.03
C LYS A 166 10.08 4.86 18.63
N LEU A 167 10.43 4.48 17.41
CA LEU A 167 10.14 3.18 16.79
C LEU A 167 11.38 2.28 16.89
#